data_AF-A0A5N5LUS0-F1
#
_entry.id   AF-A0A5N5LUS0-F1
#
_cell.length_a   1.000
_cell.length_b   1.000
_cell.length_c   1.000
_cell.angle_alpha   90.00
_cell.angle_beta   90.00
_cell.angle_gamma   90.00
#
_symmetry.space_group_name_H-M   'P 1'
#
loop_
_entity.id
_entity.type
_entity.pdbx_description
1 polymer ?
#
loop_
_entity_poly.entity_id
_entity_poly.type
_entity_poly.pdbx_seq_one_letter_code
_entity_poly.pdbx_strand_id
1 'polypeptide(L)'
;MPASSSPEPVIRRPQKVLGAWGKVAAAQKQAEEEDLLNFQKEMTDYFQLWRQGDDQIFDYNPEHRRKQLEELQFPRATPWKGLQGRRRGQIYGVAKRRLLPKFDGTAIERGKDMNKKLRPTGLKVRKVLGAGGGGIACEVDGKDSDGKVVKLVCKTSFRIQMEAEKDMHILMAGARHIVQRVVLGGKLELDEEERERIAKNKGKPTRDVTDVELMTPLQQLDARRDMLFIEFMRRGDLERSLAKAATSKTRFPDYLLWKIFDCLFKGVVAMAVPRGWNNTFKNPMHYNVSQETEELRSFTVPGTLVHFDLDPQNILIGDCDEGWEHEIVPILKIADLGLSRVVDPELRADVDEMWGSRRAGKTRYLTPEQFTEEWDYIKGAPVDEAADPNVADTAGNYSWWTNLYQVGQVMWQLITLHGLEWPRTAQQVELRNARGEGELIWTYGSWLLDPRFKDTDLQLRMLVMRCMNHKPAERPTLAELDGILEDKVRTTRPSLEEQEATKSFCAKIFEAPPPPAPKPATLGTVAQNVPAEASHHGSSRTGASPAGLGASRAGENSQPGEDGDTAMKDVYIGPQDLPW
;
A
#
# COMPACT_ATOMS: atom_id res chain seq x y z
N MET A 1 51.90 46.71 -52.85
CA MET A 1 50.46 46.78 -53.21
C MET A 1 49.71 45.93 -52.19
N PRO A 2 49.12 46.51 -51.12
CA PRO A 2 48.47 45.73 -50.07
C PRO A 2 47.00 45.44 -50.43
N ALA A 3 46.55 44.25 -50.04
CA ALA A 3 45.22 43.71 -50.25
C ALA A 3 44.22 44.24 -49.22
N SER A 4 43.00 44.51 -49.69
CA SER A 4 41.83 44.96 -48.93
C SER A 4 41.25 43.84 -48.06
N SER A 5 41.09 44.09 -46.77
CA SER A 5 40.25 43.31 -45.87
C SER A 5 38.90 44.03 -45.70
N SER A 6 37.81 43.35 -46.07
CA SER A 6 36.43 43.79 -45.83
C SER A 6 35.97 43.33 -44.44
N PRO A 7 35.23 44.15 -43.68
CA PRO A 7 34.73 43.75 -42.36
C PRO A 7 33.44 42.92 -42.47
N GLU A 8 33.30 41.90 -41.62
CA GLU A 8 32.07 41.10 -41.44
C GLU A 8 30.91 41.95 -40.88
N PRO A 9 29.65 41.64 -41.24
CA PRO A 9 28.49 42.35 -40.70
C PRO A 9 28.14 41.87 -39.29
N VAL A 10 28.29 42.75 -38.31
CA VAL A 10 27.78 42.56 -36.94
C VAL A 10 26.24 42.59 -36.97
N ILE A 11 25.60 41.43 -36.92
CA ILE A 11 24.15 41.31 -36.75
C ILE A 11 23.79 41.70 -35.30
N ARG A 12 23.50 42.98 -35.08
CA ARG A 12 22.89 43.45 -33.82
C ARG A 12 21.45 42.97 -33.74
N ARG A 13 21.19 41.91 -32.95
CA ARG A 13 19.81 41.55 -32.56
C ARG A 13 19.17 42.74 -31.80
N PRO A 14 17.91 43.12 -32.09
CA PRO A 14 17.29 44.27 -31.43
C PRO A 14 17.08 44.00 -29.93
N GLN A 15 17.66 44.84 -29.06
CA GLN A 15 17.51 44.78 -27.59
C GLN A 15 16.03 44.73 -27.12
N LYS A 16 15.09 45.28 -27.90
CA LYS A 16 13.65 45.27 -27.59
C LYS A 16 13.04 43.86 -27.60
N VAL A 17 13.57 42.93 -28.39
CA VAL A 17 13.07 41.55 -28.44
C VAL A 17 13.44 40.82 -27.15
N LEU A 18 14.71 40.90 -26.72
CA LEU A 18 15.20 40.27 -25.48
C LEU A 18 14.42 40.70 -24.22
N GLY A 19 13.99 41.96 -24.14
CA GLY A 19 13.18 42.46 -23.00
C GLY A 19 11.75 41.92 -22.94
N ALA A 20 11.17 41.51 -24.07
CA ALA A 20 9.83 40.90 -24.10
C ALA A 20 9.87 39.43 -23.67
N TRP A 21 10.88 38.67 -24.13
CA TRP A 21 11.09 37.27 -23.71
C TRP A 21 11.36 37.14 -22.21
N GLY A 22 12.14 38.07 -21.62
CA GLY A 22 12.41 38.07 -20.18
C GLY A 22 11.15 38.30 -19.32
N LYS A 23 10.21 39.13 -19.77
CA LYS A 23 8.94 39.36 -19.06
C LYS A 23 8.00 38.16 -19.11
N VAL A 24 7.94 37.48 -20.26
CA VAL A 24 7.13 36.26 -20.41
C VAL A 24 7.69 35.14 -19.53
N ALA A 25 9.00 34.93 -19.52
CA ALA A 25 9.65 33.93 -18.67
C ALA A 25 9.45 34.22 -17.16
N ALA A 26 9.54 35.49 -16.76
CA ALA A 26 9.30 35.87 -15.36
C ALA A 26 7.84 35.67 -14.94
N ALA A 27 6.88 36.02 -15.81
CA ALA A 27 5.45 35.79 -15.54
C ALA A 27 5.10 34.30 -15.48
N GLN A 28 5.70 33.49 -16.37
CA GLN A 28 5.54 32.04 -16.35
C GLN A 28 6.08 31.44 -15.05
N LYS A 29 7.30 31.82 -14.66
CA LYS A 29 7.89 31.35 -13.40
C LYS A 29 7.05 31.75 -12.18
N GLN A 30 6.51 32.97 -12.17
CA GLN A 30 5.64 33.42 -11.09
C GLN A 30 4.34 32.60 -11.02
N ALA A 31 3.75 32.26 -12.17
CA ALA A 31 2.57 31.40 -12.23
C ALA A 31 2.89 29.97 -11.73
N GLU A 32 4.03 29.40 -12.14
CA GLU A 32 4.49 28.09 -11.65
C GLU A 32 4.71 28.09 -10.12
N GLU A 33 5.30 29.15 -9.57
CA GLU A 33 5.48 29.30 -8.12
C GLU A 33 4.14 29.44 -7.36
N GLU A 34 3.16 30.14 -7.96
CA GLU A 34 1.81 30.29 -7.39
C GLU A 34 1.02 28.96 -7.43
N ASP A 35 1.10 28.23 -8.54
CA ASP A 35 0.48 26.91 -8.70
C ASP A 35 1.04 25.91 -7.68
N LEU A 36 2.37 25.86 -7.52
CA LEU A 36 3.02 25.03 -6.50
C LEU A 36 2.56 25.42 -5.09
N LEU A 37 2.53 26.72 -4.77
CA LEU A 37 2.09 27.18 -3.45
C LEU A 37 0.63 26.78 -3.16
N ASN A 38 -0.26 26.90 -4.14
CA ASN A 38 -1.65 26.48 -4.02
C ASN A 38 -1.76 24.96 -3.79
N PHE A 39 -1.01 24.17 -4.54
CA PHE A 39 -0.94 22.73 -4.35
C PHE A 39 -0.43 22.34 -2.94
N GLN A 40 0.59 23.02 -2.43
CA GLN A 40 1.12 22.79 -1.09
C GLN A 40 0.13 23.15 0.01
N LYS A 41 -0.63 24.24 -0.17
CA LYS A 41 -1.73 24.62 0.72
C LYS A 41 -2.83 23.57 0.73
N GLU A 42 -3.23 23.07 -0.44
CA GLU A 42 -4.23 22.01 -0.55
C GLU A 42 -3.78 20.72 0.17
N MET A 43 -2.53 20.30 -0.04
CA MET A 43 -1.98 19.14 0.67
C MET A 43 -1.93 19.36 2.18
N THR A 44 -1.53 20.56 2.61
CA THR A 44 -1.48 20.92 4.03
C THR A 44 -2.86 20.87 4.66
N ASP A 45 -3.87 21.45 4.02
CA ASP A 45 -5.26 21.44 4.49
C ASP A 45 -5.82 20.00 4.56
N TYR A 46 -5.62 19.20 3.51
CA TYR A 46 -6.01 17.79 3.48
C TYR A 46 -5.45 17.02 4.67
N PHE A 47 -4.15 17.19 4.96
CA PHE A 47 -3.50 16.47 6.05
C PHE A 47 -3.82 17.04 7.44
N GLN A 48 -4.22 18.31 7.55
CA GLN A 48 -4.80 18.83 8.79
C GLN A 48 -6.12 18.13 9.11
N LEU A 49 -7.02 17.99 8.14
CA LEU A 49 -8.27 17.22 8.28
C LEU A 49 -7.98 15.75 8.61
N TRP A 50 -7.02 15.13 7.91
CA TRP A 50 -6.59 13.75 8.15
C TRP A 50 -6.16 13.53 9.60
N ARG A 51 -5.31 14.40 10.14
CA ARG A 51 -4.79 14.32 11.52
C ARG A 51 -5.85 14.58 12.57
N GLN A 52 -6.88 15.35 12.22
CA GLN A 52 -8.06 15.57 13.06
C GLN A 52 -9.04 14.39 13.02
N GLY A 53 -8.85 13.46 12.08
CA GLY A 53 -9.75 12.33 11.86
C GLY A 53 -11.07 12.75 11.20
N ASP A 54 -11.09 13.89 10.51
CA ASP A 54 -12.29 14.41 9.85
C ASP A 54 -12.62 13.58 8.59
N ASP A 55 -13.88 13.14 8.48
CA ASP A 55 -14.37 12.34 7.35
C ASP A 55 -14.41 13.11 6.02
N GLN A 56 -14.31 14.44 6.04
CA GLN A 56 -14.23 15.28 4.84
C GLN A 56 -13.07 14.89 3.91
N ILE A 57 -12.04 14.20 4.41
CA ILE A 57 -10.93 13.74 3.56
C ILE A 57 -11.34 12.72 2.49
N PHE A 58 -12.45 11.99 2.69
CA PHE A 58 -12.89 10.97 1.73
C PHE A 58 -13.52 11.62 0.50
N ASP A 59 -14.11 12.80 0.68
CA ASP A 59 -14.77 13.60 -0.34
C ASP A 59 -14.09 14.98 -0.51
N TYR A 60 -12.78 15.04 -0.24
CA TYR A 60 -12.03 16.29 -0.21
C TYR A 60 -12.09 16.99 -1.57
N ASN A 61 -12.55 18.24 -1.55
CA ASN A 61 -12.65 19.09 -2.73
C ASN A 61 -12.08 20.48 -2.39
N PRO A 62 -10.98 20.92 -3.02
CA PRO A 62 -10.37 22.21 -2.73
C PRO A 62 -11.33 23.39 -3.00
N GLU A 63 -12.26 23.26 -3.95
CA GLU A 63 -13.25 24.31 -4.25
C GLU A 63 -14.20 24.57 -3.07
N HIS A 64 -14.58 23.52 -2.35
CA HIS A 64 -15.40 23.65 -1.14
C HIS A 64 -14.60 24.21 0.05
N ARG A 65 -13.27 24.19 -0.05
CA ARG A 65 -12.30 24.61 0.97
C ARG A 65 -11.63 25.95 0.67
N ARG A 66 -12.07 26.66 -0.39
CA ARG A 66 -11.40 27.87 -0.90
C ARG A 66 -11.12 28.91 0.19
N LYS A 67 -12.11 29.21 1.03
CA LYS A 67 -11.95 30.17 2.13
C LYS A 67 -10.86 29.74 3.11
N GLN A 68 -10.83 28.45 3.47
CA GLN A 68 -9.82 27.92 4.38
C GLN A 68 -8.42 27.94 3.74
N LEU A 69 -8.31 27.66 2.44
CA LEU A 69 -7.04 27.74 1.70
C LEU A 69 -6.51 29.18 1.58
N GLU A 70 -7.41 30.17 1.40
CA GLU A 70 -7.08 31.59 1.41
C GLU A 70 -6.57 32.05 2.78
N GLU A 71 -7.21 31.58 3.86
CA GLU A 71 -6.84 31.91 5.25
C GLU A 71 -5.64 31.10 5.78
N LEU A 72 -5.27 29.99 5.12
CA LEU A 72 -4.20 29.10 5.55
C LEU A 72 -2.84 29.78 5.44
N GLN A 73 -2.19 29.98 6.59
CA GLN A 73 -0.82 30.46 6.68
C GLN A 73 0.14 29.30 6.39
N PHE A 74 0.82 29.38 5.25
CA PHE A 74 1.78 28.36 4.81
C PHE A 74 2.98 29.01 4.09
N PRO A 75 4.22 28.54 4.35
CA PRO A 75 4.59 27.64 5.46
C PRO A 75 4.38 28.32 6.82
N ARG A 76 4.33 27.55 7.90
CA ARG A 76 4.23 28.11 9.26
C ARG A 76 5.50 28.88 9.61
N ALA A 77 5.34 30.10 10.13
CA ALA A 77 6.47 30.98 10.47
C ALA A 77 7.21 30.60 11.76
N THR A 78 6.59 29.83 12.66
CA THR A 78 7.22 29.38 13.91
C THR A 78 8.09 28.15 13.67
N PRO A 79 9.10 27.87 14.49
CA PRO A 79 9.81 26.58 14.46
C PRO A 79 8.88 25.40 14.74
N TRP A 80 9.20 24.22 14.19
CA TRP A 80 8.53 22.98 14.55
C TRP A 80 8.78 22.66 16.03
N LYS A 81 7.71 22.38 16.78
CA LYS A 81 7.79 22.15 18.24
C LYS A 81 8.14 20.71 18.60
N GLY A 82 8.42 19.86 17.62
CA GLY A 82 8.56 18.43 17.80
C GLY A 82 7.22 17.72 18.04
N LEU A 83 7.30 16.40 18.19
CA LEU A 83 6.17 15.58 18.54
C LEU A 83 5.59 15.95 19.91
N GLN A 84 4.27 16.09 19.96
CA GLN A 84 3.52 16.32 21.18
C GLN A 84 2.61 15.13 21.44
N GLY A 85 2.52 14.69 22.70
CA GLY A 85 1.61 13.61 23.08
C GLY A 85 0.16 14.01 22.77
N ARG A 86 -0.55 13.18 22.00
CA ARG A 86 -2.00 13.36 21.75
C ARG A 86 -2.78 12.18 22.25
N ARG A 87 -4.09 12.37 22.40
CA ARG A 87 -5.02 11.29 22.69
C ARG A 87 -5.02 10.31 21.52
N ARG A 88 -5.00 9.02 21.85
CA ARG A 88 -5.11 7.93 20.88
C ARG A 88 -6.43 8.04 20.12
N GLY A 89 -6.39 7.82 18.82
CA GLY A 89 -7.55 7.72 17.94
C GLY A 89 -8.35 6.44 18.16
N GLN A 90 -9.42 6.28 17.38
CA GLN A 90 -10.28 5.11 17.46
C GLN A 90 -9.65 3.91 16.75
N ILE A 91 -9.83 2.71 17.31
CA ILE A 91 -9.43 1.46 16.69
C ILE A 91 -10.67 0.75 16.13
N TYR A 92 -10.54 0.20 14.93
CA TYR A 92 -11.66 -0.42 14.20
C TYR A 92 -11.48 -1.93 14.13
N GLY A 93 -12.55 -2.70 14.33
CA GLY A 93 -12.50 -4.15 14.11
C GLY A 93 -12.39 -4.50 12.61
N VAL A 94 -11.58 -5.49 12.25
CA VAL A 94 -11.44 -5.95 10.85
C VAL A 94 -12.75 -6.53 10.31
N ALA A 95 -13.58 -7.11 11.18
CA ALA A 95 -14.78 -7.86 10.82
C ALA A 95 -15.88 -7.05 10.08
N LYS A 96 -15.77 -5.72 10.00
CA LYS A 96 -16.77 -4.89 9.29
C LYS A 96 -16.54 -4.75 7.78
N ARG A 97 -15.40 -5.20 7.22
CA ARG A 97 -15.21 -5.19 5.75
C ARG A 97 -15.91 -6.39 5.12
N ARG A 98 -16.82 -6.13 4.16
CA ARG A 98 -17.48 -7.18 3.38
C ARG A 98 -16.42 -7.98 2.63
N LEU A 99 -16.28 -9.27 2.98
CA LEU A 99 -15.32 -10.23 2.42
C LEU A 99 -15.46 -10.52 0.92
N LEU A 100 -16.50 -10.01 0.26
CA LEU A 100 -16.74 -10.25 -1.16
C LEU A 100 -16.63 -8.94 -1.92
N PRO A 101 -15.74 -8.87 -2.95
CA PRO A 101 -15.80 -7.81 -3.93
C PRO A 101 -17.21 -7.81 -4.53
N LYS A 102 -17.96 -6.72 -4.34
CA LYS A 102 -19.11 -6.46 -5.20
C LYS A 102 -18.54 -6.04 -6.54
N PHE A 103 -18.38 -7.00 -7.44
CA PHE A 103 -18.16 -6.67 -8.84
C PHE A 103 -19.43 -6.00 -9.35
N ASP A 104 -19.31 -4.77 -9.81
CA ASP A 104 -20.37 -4.13 -10.58
C ASP A 104 -20.46 -4.80 -11.97
N GLY A 105 -21.51 -4.47 -12.73
CA GLY A 105 -21.66 -4.98 -14.09
C GLY A 105 -20.45 -4.65 -14.98
N THR A 106 -19.77 -3.53 -14.70
CA THR A 106 -18.62 -3.06 -15.49
C THR A 106 -17.42 -4.01 -15.37
N ALA A 107 -17.12 -4.52 -14.17
CA ALA A 107 -16.03 -5.48 -13.96
C ALA A 107 -16.24 -6.79 -14.76
N ILE A 108 -17.48 -7.27 -14.85
CA ILE A 108 -17.83 -8.49 -15.59
C ILE A 108 -17.64 -8.26 -17.10
N GLU A 109 -18.12 -7.12 -17.62
CA GLU A 109 -17.95 -6.76 -19.03
C GLU A 109 -16.47 -6.61 -19.41
N ARG A 110 -15.68 -5.98 -18.53
CA ARG A 110 -14.23 -5.84 -18.70
C ARG A 110 -13.53 -7.19 -18.73
N GLY A 111 -13.93 -8.13 -17.88
CA GLY A 111 -13.42 -9.51 -17.93
C GLY A 111 -13.71 -10.20 -19.27
N LYS A 112 -14.89 -9.95 -19.86
CA LYS A 112 -15.24 -10.46 -21.20
C LYS A 112 -14.40 -9.82 -22.30
N ASP A 113 -14.18 -8.50 -22.24
CA ASP A 113 -13.31 -7.79 -23.19
C ASP A 113 -11.87 -8.33 -23.13
N MET A 114 -11.34 -8.49 -21.93
CA MET A 114 -10.02 -9.06 -21.74
C MET A 114 -9.93 -10.49 -22.28
N ASN A 115 -10.95 -11.32 -22.06
CA ASN A 115 -11.01 -12.66 -22.66
C ASN A 115 -11.00 -12.64 -24.18
N LYS A 116 -11.66 -11.66 -24.82
CA LYS A 116 -11.62 -11.48 -26.28
C LYS A 116 -10.21 -11.15 -26.76
N LYS A 117 -9.46 -10.33 -26.02
CA LYS A 117 -8.06 -9.96 -26.33
C LYS A 117 -7.09 -11.14 -26.16
N LEU A 118 -7.32 -12.00 -25.18
CA LEU A 118 -6.46 -13.14 -24.86
C LEU A 118 -6.71 -14.38 -25.73
N ARG A 119 -7.94 -14.58 -26.21
CA ARG A 119 -8.34 -15.78 -26.97
C ARG A 119 -7.42 -16.14 -28.16
N PRO A 120 -6.91 -15.18 -28.97
CA PRO A 120 -6.03 -15.51 -30.10
C PRO A 120 -4.70 -16.15 -29.70
N THR A 121 -4.29 -16.05 -28.43
CA THR A 121 -3.02 -16.60 -27.94
C THR A 121 -3.18 -17.90 -27.16
N GLY A 122 -4.39 -18.49 -27.16
CA GLY A 122 -4.69 -19.70 -26.39
C GLY A 122 -4.91 -19.46 -24.89
N LEU A 123 -4.76 -18.23 -24.42
CA LEU A 123 -5.03 -17.83 -23.04
C LEU A 123 -6.53 -17.61 -22.83
N LYS A 124 -7.04 -18.07 -21.67
CA LYS A 124 -8.46 -17.99 -21.33
C LYS A 124 -8.68 -17.37 -19.96
N VAL A 125 -9.52 -16.35 -19.89
CA VAL A 125 -9.95 -15.78 -18.61
C VAL A 125 -10.87 -16.75 -17.90
N ARG A 126 -10.52 -17.08 -16.66
CA ARG A 126 -11.30 -17.95 -15.79
C ARG A 126 -12.24 -17.17 -14.89
N LYS A 127 -11.71 -16.15 -14.21
CA LYS A 127 -12.49 -15.26 -13.34
C LYS A 127 -11.81 -13.91 -13.14
N VAL A 128 -12.61 -12.91 -12.79
CA VAL A 128 -12.12 -11.63 -12.28
C VAL A 128 -11.69 -11.82 -10.82
N LEU A 129 -10.46 -11.41 -10.50
CA LEU A 129 -9.90 -11.47 -9.15
C LEU A 129 -10.13 -10.16 -8.40
N GLY A 130 -10.03 -9.04 -9.10
CA GLY A 130 -10.24 -7.70 -8.57
C GLY A 130 -10.52 -6.69 -9.68
N ALA A 131 -11.32 -5.67 -9.38
CA ALA A 131 -11.57 -4.54 -10.26
C ALA A 131 -11.65 -3.27 -9.41
N GLY A 132 -10.99 -2.21 -9.84
CA GLY A 132 -10.91 -0.94 -9.12
C GLY A 132 -10.77 0.26 -10.06
N GLY A 133 -10.58 1.45 -9.49
CA GLY A 133 -10.45 2.69 -10.25
C GLY A 133 -9.28 2.70 -11.25
N GLY A 134 -8.23 1.92 -10.99
CA GLY A 134 -7.03 1.84 -11.82
C GLY A 134 -7.02 0.72 -12.87
N GLY A 135 -7.88 -0.29 -12.78
CA GLY A 135 -7.75 -1.46 -13.66
C GLY A 135 -8.58 -2.68 -13.26
N ILE A 136 -8.29 -3.80 -13.93
CA ILE A 136 -8.86 -5.12 -13.64
C ILE A 136 -7.72 -6.16 -13.59
N ALA A 137 -7.85 -7.10 -12.66
CA ALA A 137 -7.00 -8.27 -12.52
C ALA A 137 -7.83 -9.54 -12.68
N CYS A 138 -7.35 -10.48 -13.47
CA CYS A 138 -8.06 -11.70 -13.83
C CYS A 138 -7.17 -12.93 -13.74
N GLU A 139 -7.72 -14.03 -13.25
CA GLU A 139 -7.10 -15.35 -13.36
C GLU A 139 -7.22 -15.82 -14.81
N VAL A 140 -6.09 -16.23 -15.38
CA VAL A 140 -5.95 -16.68 -16.76
C VAL A 140 -5.35 -18.07 -16.76
N ASP A 141 -6.00 -19.00 -17.45
CA ASP A 141 -5.46 -20.32 -17.74
C ASP A 141 -4.74 -20.27 -19.11
N GLY A 142 -3.52 -20.80 -19.15
CA GLY A 142 -2.74 -21.08 -20.37
C GLY A 142 -2.30 -22.55 -20.39
N LYS A 143 -1.59 -22.98 -21.43
CA LYS A 143 -0.97 -24.31 -21.51
C LYS A 143 0.53 -24.17 -21.70
N ASP A 144 1.35 -24.88 -20.94
CA ASP A 144 2.80 -24.95 -21.19
C ASP A 144 3.15 -25.82 -22.42
N SER A 145 4.44 -25.98 -22.70
CA SER A 145 4.96 -26.80 -23.80
C SER A 145 4.51 -28.26 -23.75
N ASP A 146 4.21 -28.78 -22.55
CA ASP A 146 3.75 -30.15 -22.33
C ASP A 146 2.21 -30.25 -22.38
N GLY A 147 1.53 -29.16 -22.72
CA GLY A 147 0.08 -29.06 -22.77
C GLY A 147 -0.60 -28.99 -21.40
N LYS A 148 0.17 -28.91 -20.30
CA LYS A 148 -0.36 -28.81 -18.95
C LYS A 148 -0.87 -27.40 -18.69
N VAL A 149 -2.01 -27.32 -18.01
CA VAL A 149 -2.63 -26.02 -17.68
C VAL A 149 -1.79 -25.27 -16.66
N VAL A 150 -1.34 -24.08 -17.04
CA VAL A 150 -0.64 -23.12 -16.17
C VAL A 150 -1.57 -21.98 -15.82
N LYS A 151 -1.56 -21.57 -14.56
CA LYS A 151 -2.35 -20.43 -14.07
C LYS A 151 -1.49 -19.19 -13.97
N LEU A 152 -2.04 -18.09 -14.46
CA LEU A 152 -1.43 -16.76 -14.46
C LEU A 152 -2.45 -15.74 -13.96
N VAL A 153 -1.96 -14.55 -13.65
CA VAL A 153 -2.81 -13.37 -13.50
C VAL A 153 -2.49 -12.39 -14.60
N CYS A 154 -3.52 -11.87 -15.25
CA CYS A 154 -3.39 -10.76 -16.19
C CYS A 154 -4.01 -9.50 -15.55
N LYS A 155 -3.19 -8.44 -15.44
CA LYS A 155 -3.61 -7.10 -15.06
C LYS A 155 -3.63 -6.21 -16.30
N THR A 156 -4.63 -5.33 -16.35
CA THR A 156 -4.72 -4.27 -17.36
C THR A 156 -5.31 -3.03 -16.72
N SER A 157 -4.78 -1.86 -17.10
CA SER A 157 -5.23 -0.57 -16.59
C SER A 157 -6.10 0.13 -17.63
N PHE A 158 -7.01 0.98 -17.15
CA PHE A 158 -7.75 1.92 -17.99
C PHE A 158 -6.98 3.22 -18.22
N ARG A 159 -5.78 3.37 -17.62
CA ARG A 159 -4.92 4.54 -17.65
C ARG A 159 -3.48 4.12 -18.00
N ILE A 160 -2.59 5.10 -18.21
CA ILE A 160 -1.16 4.90 -18.55
C ILE A 160 -0.35 4.23 -17.41
N GLN A 161 -0.97 3.97 -16.25
CA GLN A 161 -0.33 3.44 -15.04
C GLN A 161 0.27 2.02 -15.20
N MET A 162 -0.26 1.20 -16.12
CA MET A 162 0.21 -0.19 -16.26
C MET A 162 1.65 -0.28 -16.79
N GLU A 163 2.09 0.71 -17.57
CA GLU A 163 3.48 0.76 -18.05
C GLU A 163 4.46 0.93 -16.89
N ALA A 164 4.18 1.89 -16.01
CA ALA A 164 4.97 2.12 -14.81
C ALA A 164 4.98 0.90 -13.89
N GLU A 165 3.82 0.28 -13.63
CA GLU A 165 3.73 -0.94 -12.82
C GLU A 165 4.58 -2.07 -13.41
N LYS A 166 4.52 -2.26 -14.73
CA LYS A 166 5.30 -3.28 -15.44
C LYS A 166 6.81 -3.01 -15.33
N ASP A 167 7.23 -1.76 -15.45
CA ASP A 167 8.63 -1.38 -15.27
C ASP A 167 9.10 -1.67 -13.84
N MET A 168 8.27 -1.44 -12.83
CA MET A 168 8.60 -1.81 -11.45
C MET A 168 8.76 -3.33 -11.28
N HIS A 169 7.91 -4.15 -11.91
CA HIS A 169 8.09 -5.60 -11.89
C HIS A 169 9.37 -6.05 -12.63
N ILE A 170 9.81 -5.33 -13.66
CA ILE A 170 11.08 -5.60 -14.34
C ILE A 170 12.26 -5.27 -13.43
N LEU A 171 12.18 -4.17 -12.67
CA LEU A 171 13.20 -3.81 -11.67
C LEU A 171 13.30 -4.86 -10.56
N MET A 172 12.18 -5.50 -10.21
CA MET A 172 12.10 -6.50 -9.15
C MET A 172 12.20 -7.95 -9.64
N ALA A 173 12.55 -8.16 -10.91
CA ALA A 173 12.69 -9.49 -11.47
C ALA A 173 13.76 -10.31 -10.74
N GLY A 174 13.41 -11.52 -10.34
CA GLY A 174 14.27 -12.44 -9.57
C GLY A 174 14.12 -12.33 -8.05
N ALA A 175 13.44 -11.32 -7.52
CA ALA A 175 13.19 -11.21 -6.08
C ALA A 175 12.13 -12.23 -5.62
N ARG A 176 12.50 -13.25 -4.86
CA ARG A 176 11.60 -14.35 -4.46
C ARG A 176 10.37 -13.89 -3.66
N HIS A 177 10.49 -12.86 -2.82
CA HIS A 177 9.40 -12.36 -1.96
C HIS A 177 8.64 -11.19 -2.58
N ILE A 178 8.86 -10.90 -3.86
CA ILE A 178 8.03 -10.00 -4.68
C ILE A 178 7.31 -10.83 -5.74
N VAL A 179 6.04 -10.54 -5.99
CA VAL A 179 5.27 -11.23 -7.04
C VAL A 179 5.95 -11.01 -8.40
N GLN A 180 6.25 -12.12 -9.07
CA GLN A 180 7.03 -12.09 -10.29
C GLN A 180 6.18 -11.88 -11.53
N ARG A 181 6.69 -11.06 -12.44
CA ARG A 181 6.21 -10.98 -13.81
C ARG A 181 6.47 -12.30 -14.53
N VAL A 182 5.50 -12.71 -15.35
CA VAL A 182 5.62 -13.84 -16.26
C VAL A 182 5.75 -13.31 -17.68
N VAL A 183 6.91 -13.52 -18.29
CA VAL A 183 7.16 -13.25 -19.70
C VAL A 183 6.57 -14.37 -20.55
N LEU A 184 5.68 -14.00 -21.48
CA LEU A 184 5.05 -14.97 -22.37
C LEU A 184 5.99 -15.29 -23.54
N GLY A 185 6.18 -16.58 -23.82
CA GLY A 185 7.03 -17.06 -24.94
C GLY A 185 8.47 -17.44 -24.58
N GLY A 186 8.86 -17.42 -23.30
CA GLY A 186 10.18 -17.89 -22.86
C GLY A 186 10.35 -19.42 -22.74
N LYS A 187 9.23 -20.16 -22.66
CA LYS A 187 9.10 -21.64 -22.66
C LYS A 187 7.68 -22.11 -23.08
N LEU A 188 6.86 -21.19 -23.59
CA LEU A 188 5.55 -21.48 -24.18
C LEU A 188 5.77 -21.56 -25.68
N GLU A 189 6.29 -22.68 -26.17
CA GLU A 189 6.42 -22.89 -27.61
C GLU A 189 5.07 -23.28 -28.20
N LEU A 190 4.68 -22.63 -29.30
CA LEU A 190 3.59 -23.11 -30.14
C LEU A 190 3.98 -24.49 -30.66
N ASP A 191 3.05 -25.45 -30.61
CA ASP A 191 3.25 -26.79 -31.16
C ASP A 191 3.59 -26.74 -32.68
N GLU A 192 4.28 -27.79 -33.15
CA GLU A 192 4.69 -27.93 -34.55
C GLU A 192 3.51 -27.84 -35.53
N GLU A 193 2.31 -28.30 -35.15
CA GLU A 193 1.11 -28.25 -35.99
C GLU A 193 0.64 -26.81 -36.24
N GLU A 194 0.65 -25.96 -35.21
CA GLU A 194 0.27 -24.54 -35.32
C GLU A 194 1.34 -23.75 -36.11
N ARG A 195 2.64 -24.10 -35.97
CA ARG A 195 3.73 -23.55 -36.81
C ARG A 195 3.52 -23.87 -38.28
N GLU A 196 3.19 -25.12 -38.61
CA GLU A 196 2.91 -25.52 -39.98
C GLU A 196 1.67 -24.83 -40.55
N ARG A 197 0.65 -24.61 -39.72
CA ARG A 197 -0.60 -23.94 -40.14
C ARG A 197 -0.38 -22.48 -40.51
N ILE A 198 0.53 -21.79 -39.80
CA ILE A 198 0.95 -20.42 -40.10
C ILE A 198 1.84 -20.38 -41.35
N ALA A 199 2.77 -21.34 -41.50
CA ALA A 199 3.65 -21.45 -42.67
C ALA A 199 2.86 -21.69 -43.97
N LYS A 200 1.80 -22.52 -43.92
CA LYS A 200 0.91 -22.80 -45.05
C LYS A 200 0.09 -21.58 -45.51
N ASN A 201 -0.01 -20.52 -44.68
CA ASN A 201 -0.74 -19.30 -45.00
C ASN A 201 0.12 -18.15 -45.56
N LYS A 202 1.45 -18.24 -45.59
CA LYS A 202 2.34 -17.17 -46.12
C LYS A 202 2.86 -17.48 -47.53
N GLY A 203 1.96 -17.50 -48.50
CA GLY A 203 2.31 -17.48 -49.92
C GLY A 203 2.31 -16.06 -50.48
N LYS A 204 3.37 -15.26 -50.25
CA LYS A 204 3.75 -14.09 -51.08
C LYS A 204 5.15 -13.54 -50.72
N PRO A 205 5.91 -12.98 -51.70
CA PRO A 205 7.32 -12.63 -51.52
C PRO A 205 7.49 -11.33 -50.71
N THR A 206 8.55 -11.33 -49.90
CA THR A 206 8.91 -10.37 -48.86
C THR A 206 9.40 -9.02 -49.39
N ARG A 207 8.76 -7.94 -48.92
CA ARG A 207 9.37 -6.62 -48.69
C ARG A 207 9.95 -6.62 -47.27
N ASP A 208 11.01 -5.84 -47.05
CA ASP A 208 11.74 -5.64 -45.78
C ASP A 208 10.92 -5.96 -44.52
N VAL A 209 11.28 -7.08 -43.89
CA VAL A 209 10.65 -7.60 -42.68
C VAL A 209 11.34 -6.92 -41.48
N THR A 210 10.68 -5.93 -40.89
CA THR A 210 11.08 -5.38 -39.59
C THR A 210 10.94 -6.45 -38.50
N ASP A 211 11.82 -6.47 -37.50
CA ASP A 211 11.91 -7.47 -36.40
C ASP A 211 10.59 -7.82 -35.67
N VAL A 212 9.56 -6.97 -35.79
CA VAL A 212 8.21 -7.18 -35.24
C VAL A 212 7.50 -8.39 -35.86
N GLU A 213 7.80 -8.78 -37.11
CA GLU A 213 7.11 -9.88 -37.81
C GLU A 213 7.58 -11.29 -37.41
N LEU A 214 8.64 -11.41 -36.60
CA LEU A 214 9.16 -12.67 -36.07
C LEU A 214 8.63 -13.03 -34.67
N MET A 215 7.89 -12.13 -34.01
CA MET A 215 7.34 -12.40 -32.67
C MET A 215 6.12 -13.32 -32.73
N THR A 216 6.07 -14.31 -31.84
CA THR A 216 4.86 -15.13 -31.63
C THR A 216 3.70 -14.27 -31.11
N PRO A 217 2.43 -14.67 -31.32
CA PRO A 217 1.28 -13.95 -30.76
C PRO A 217 1.35 -13.72 -29.24
N LEU A 218 1.95 -14.67 -28.50
CA LEU A 218 2.19 -14.54 -27.05
C LEU A 218 3.21 -13.45 -26.74
N GLN A 219 4.31 -13.39 -27.48
CA GLN A 219 5.33 -12.34 -27.32
C GLN A 219 4.78 -10.96 -27.69
N GLN A 220 3.98 -10.86 -28.75
CA GLN A 220 3.33 -9.59 -29.12
C GLN A 220 2.36 -9.13 -28.03
N LEU A 221 1.59 -10.04 -27.45
CA LEU A 221 0.67 -9.76 -26.35
C LEU A 221 1.42 -9.28 -25.10
N ASP A 222 2.51 -9.95 -24.73
CA ASP A 222 3.34 -9.56 -23.60
C ASP A 222 4.18 -8.30 -23.85
N ALA A 223 4.50 -7.95 -25.09
CA ALA A 223 5.17 -6.69 -25.41
C ALA A 223 4.30 -5.45 -25.15
N ARG A 224 2.97 -5.62 -25.05
CA ARG A 224 2.05 -4.52 -24.76
C ARG A 224 2.36 -3.86 -23.42
N ARG A 225 2.36 -2.53 -23.40
CA ARG A 225 2.58 -1.72 -22.19
C ARG A 225 1.33 -1.59 -21.31
N ASP A 226 0.14 -1.84 -21.87
CA ASP A 226 -1.15 -1.76 -21.17
C ASP A 226 -1.60 -3.09 -20.52
N MET A 227 -0.73 -4.12 -20.54
CA MET A 227 -0.97 -5.44 -19.97
C MET A 227 0.26 -5.93 -19.20
N LEU A 228 0.00 -6.58 -18.07
CA LEU A 228 0.99 -7.20 -17.22
C LEU A 228 0.54 -8.61 -16.86
N PHE A 229 1.43 -9.58 -17.06
CA PHE A 229 1.22 -10.96 -16.63
C PHE A 229 2.11 -11.25 -15.42
N ILE A 230 1.53 -11.81 -14.37
CA ILE A 230 2.24 -12.16 -13.13
C ILE A 230 1.87 -13.58 -12.69
N GLU A 231 2.70 -14.15 -11.82
CA GLU A 231 2.46 -15.47 -11.24
C GLU A 231 1.15 -15.51 -10.44
N PHE A 232 0.51 -16.68 -10.42
CA PHE A 232 -0.76 -16.88 -9.73
C PHE A 232 -0.54 -17.32 -8.26
N MET A 233 -1.06 -16.54 -7.32
CA MET A 233 -0.96 -16.80 -5.88
C MET A 233 -2.24 -17.46 -5.37
N ARG A 234 -2.21 -18.80 -5.24
CA ARG A 234 -3.40 -19.64 -5.06
C ARG A 234 -4.22 -19.34 -3.81
N ARG A 235 -3.59 -18.90 -2.72
CA ARG A 235 -4.25 -18.66 -1.41
C ARG A 235 -4.80 -17.23 -1.28
N GLY A 236 -4.67 -16.41 -2.32
CA GLY A 236 -5.21 -15.05 -2.36
C GLY A 236 -4.39 -14.07 -1.52
N ASP A 237 -5.05 -13.04 -1.00
CA ASP A 237 -4.43 -11.96 -0.22
C ASP A 237 -4.48 -12.20 1.31
N LEU A 238 -3.58 -11.53 2.03
CA LEU A 238 -3.47 -11.62 3.49
C LEU A 238 -4.63 -10.90 4.20
N GLU A 239 -5.27 -9.90 3.58
CA GLU A 239 -6.45 -9.21 4.14
C GLU A 239 -7.61 -10.19 4.40
N ARG A 240 -7.93 -11.06 3.43
CA ARG A 240 -8.96 -12.11 3.60
C ARG A 240 -8.63 -13.05 4.75
N SER A 241 -7.37 -13.44 4.86
CA SER A 241 -6.88 -14.34 5.91
C SER A 241 -6.98 -13.70 7.29
N LEU A 242 -6.56 -12.43 7.40
CA LEU A 242 -6.73 -11.61 8.59
C LEU A 242 -8.21 -11.48 8.99
N ALA A 243 -9.10 -11.17 8.04
CA ALA A 243 -10.53 -11.04 8.30
C ALA A 243 -11.16 -12.35 8.77
N LYS A 244 -10.72 -13.49 8.22
CA LYS A 244 -11.15 -14.82 8.66
C LYS A 244 -10.64 -15.17 10.06
N ALA A 245 -9.38 -14.86 10.38
CA ALA A 245 -8.81 -15.01 11.71
C ALA A 245 -9.57 -14.15 12.75
N ALA A 246 -9.81 -12.88 12.43
CA ALA A 246 -10.58 -11.96 13.26
C ALA A 246 -12.03 -12.45 13.51
N THR A 247 -12.72 -12.90 12.46
CA THR A 247 -14.10 -13.41 12.55
C THR A 247 -14.18 -14.69 13.40
N SER A 248 -13.21 -15.58 13.24
CA SER A 248 -13.12 -16.83 14.00
C SER A 248 -12.47 -16.66 15.37
N LYS A 249 -12.06 -15.43 15.74
CA LYS A 249 -11.29 -15.11 16.95
C LYS A 249 -10.08 -16.03 17.15
N THR A 250 -9.47 -16.49 16.06
CA THR A 250 -8.29 -17.35 16.08
C THR A 250 -7.06 -16.46 15.90
N ARG A 251 -6.13 -16.49 16.88
CA ARG A 251 -4.86 -15.76 16.80
C ARG A 251 -3.89 -16.49 15.88
N PHE A 252 -3.02 -15.73 15.21
CA PHE A 252 -1.90 -16.30 14.47
C PHE A 252 -0.88 -16.87 15.47
N PRO A 253 -0.37 -18.10 15.27
CA PRO A 253 0.73 -18.64 16.05
C PRO A 253 1.99 -17.78 15.93
N ASP A 254 2.78 -17.69 17.01
CA ASP A 254 3.99 -16.86 17.03
C ASP A 254 5.00 -17.27 15.95
N TYR A 255 5.20 -18.58 15.75
CA TYR A 255 6.07 -19.06 14.68
C TYR A 255 5.61 -18.61 13.28
N LEU A 256 4.30 -18.61 13.04
CA LEU A 256 3.72 -18.12 11.78
C LEU A 256 3.92 -16.60 11.65
N LEU A 257 3.71 -15.83 12.72
CA LEU A 257 3.93 -14.39 12.70
C LEU A 257 5.39 -14.05 12.37
N TRP A 258 6.35 -14.75 13.00
CA TRP A 258 7.77 -14.58 12.70
C TRP A 258 8.11 -14.94 11.25
N LYS A 259 7.56 -16.04 10.71
CA LYS A 259 7.73 -16.42 9.31
C LYS A 259 7.13 -15.41 8.32
N ILE A 260 5.95 -14.89 8.63
CA ILE A 260 5.33 -13.81 7.84
C ILE A 260 6.25 -12.58 7.85
N PHE A 261 6.78 -12.22 9.03
CA PHE A 261 7.67 -11.07 9.13
C PHE A 261 8.97 -11.29 8.33
N ASP A 262 9.58 -12.47 8.38
CA ASP A 262 10.77 -12.80 7.59
C ASP A 262 10.52 -12.69 6.07
N CYS A 263 9.37 -13.18 5.57
CA CYS A 263 8.97 -13.03 4.17
C CYS A 263 8.88 -11.55 3.76
N LEU A 264 8.19 -10.75 4.57
CA LEU A 264 7.96 -9.34 4.27
C LEU A 264 9.25 -8.52 4.39
N PHE A 265 10.09 -8.84 5.36
CA PHE A 265 11.42 -8.25 5.51
C PHE A 265 12.29 -8.52 4.29
N LYS A 266 12.32 -9.76 3.79
CA LYS A 266 13.02 -10.09 2.54
C LYS A 266 12.49 -9.31 1.34
N GLY A 267 11.19 -9.07 1.26
CA GLY A 267 10.60 -8.14 0.30
C GLY A 267 11.09 -6.69 0.48
N VAL A 268 11.28 -6.21 1.71
CA VAL A 268 11.88 -4.89 1.99
C VAL A 268 13.35 -4.85 1.57
N VAL A 269 14.13 -5.90 1.86
CA VAL A 269 15.52 -6.04 1.38
C VAL A 269 15.53 -6.00 -0.15
N ALA A 270 14.58 -6.67 -0.81
CA ALA A 270 14.47 -6.64 -2.26
C ALA A 270 14.35 -5.20 -2.79
N MET A 271 13.41 -4.45 -2.23
CA MET A 271 13.09 -3.07 -2.63
C MET A 271 14.17 -2.06 -2.22
N ALA A 272 14.99 -2.37 -1.22
CA ALA A 272 16.15 -1.56 -0.86
C ALA A 272 17.23 -1.56 -1.95
N VAL A 273 17.30 -2.62 -2.76
CA VAL A 273 18.27 -2.81 -3.85
C VAL A 273 17.56 -3.25 -5.13
N PRO A 274 16.77 -2.35 -5.77
CA PRO A 274 16.11 -2.68 -7.03
C PRO A 274 17.15 -3.08 -8.08
N ARG A 275 16.80 -4.04 -8.94
CA ARG A 275 17.69 -4.72 -9.92
C ARG A 275 18.74 -5.67 -9.33
N GLY A 276 18.89 -5.74 -8.00
CA GLY A 276 19.91 -6.59 -7.35
C GLY A 276 19.71 -8.10 -7.50
N TRP A 277 18.55 -8.52 -8.01
CA TRP A 277 18.12 -9.93 -8.03
C TRP A 277 18.09 -10.56 -9.43
N ASN A 278 18.43 -9.80 -10.47
CA ASN A 278 18.60 -10.36 -11.80
C ASN A 278 20.01 -10.93 -11.99
N ASN A 279 20.19 -12.18 -11.61
CA ASN A 279 21.46 -12.91 -11.73
C ASN A 279 21.75 -13.47 -13.15
N THR A 280 20.79 -13.39 -14.09
CA THR A 280 20.83 -14.20 -15.32
C THR A 280 21.54 -13.56 -16.52
N PHE A 281 22.06 -12.33 -16.42
CA PHE A 281 22.47 -11.47 -17.55
C PHE A 281 21.39 -11.25 -18.63
N LYS A 282 20.22 -11.87 -18.51
CA LYS A 282 19.11 -11.74 -19.44
C LYS A 282 18.31 -10.49 -19.12
N ASN A 283 17.76 -9.87 -20.16
CA ASN A 283 16.88 -8.73 -20.01
C ASN A 283 15.52 -9.19 -19.44
N PRO A 284 15.10 -8.77 -18.23
CA PRO A 284 13.84 -9.20 -17.63
C PRO A 284 12.60 -8.73 -18.39
N MET A 285 12.76 -7.78 -19.32
CA MET A 285 11.71 -7.42 -20.27
C MET A 285 11.32 -8.61 -21.18
N HIS A 286 12.30 -9.44 -21.55
CA HIS A 286 12.14 -10.50 -22.55
C HIS A 286 12.32 -11.92 -22.02
N TYR A 287 12.74 -12.07 -20.76
CA TYR A 287 13.03 -13.38 -20.18
C TYR A 287 12.54 -13.47 -18.74
N ASN A 288 11.98 -14.63 -18.38
CA ASN A 288 11.73 -14.97 -17.00
C ASN A 288 13.08 -15.12 -16.28
N VAL A 289 13.22 -14.42 -15.16
CA VAL A 289 14.41 -14.44 -14.31
C VAL A 289 14.18 -15.47 -13.19
N SER A 290 15.19 -16.29 -12.91
CA SER A 290 15.12 -17.23 -11.78
C SER A 290 15.03 -16.47 -10.47
N GLN A 291 14.16 -16.93 -9.57
CA GLN A 291 13.99 -16.29 -8.27
C GLN A 291 15.11 -16.71 -7.32
N GLU A 292 15.64 -15.75 -6.56
CA GLU A 292 16.59 -15.97 -5.47
C GLU A 292 16.03 -15.40 -4.17
N THR A 293 16.29 -16.09 -3.06
CA THR A 293 15.99 -15.56 -1.73
C THR A 293 16.83 -14.32 -1.47
N GLU A 294 16.19 -13.28 -0.93
CA GLU A 294 16.83 -12.01 -0.67
C GLU A 294 17.72 -12.07 0.56
N GLU A 295 19.01 -11.84 0.34
CA GLU A 295 20.02 -11.76 1.38
C GLU A 295 20.56 -10.34 1.48
N LEU A 296 20.92 -9.90 2.69
CA LEU A 296 21.52 -8.59 2.87
C LEU A 296 22.90 -8.57 2.21
N ARG A 297 23.01 -7.84 1.10
CA ARG A 297 24.24 -7.68 0.32
C ARG A 297 24.71 -6.22 0.43
N SER A 298 26.01 -6.02 0.51
CA SER A 298 26.63 -4.68 0.50
C SER A 298 26.58 -4.09 -0.91
N PHE A 299 25.42 -3.58 -1.32
CA PHE A 299 25.28 -2.84 -2.57
C PHE A 299 25.00 -1.37 -2.29
N THR A 300 25.66 -0.50 -3.05
CA THR A 300 25.27 0.89 -3.20
C THR A 300 24.44 1.01 -4.48
N VAL A 301 23.15 1.28 -4.32
CA VAL A 301 22.25 1.65 -5.41
C VAL A 301 21.91 3.14 -5.32
N PRO A 302 21.70 3.82 -6.46
CA PRO A 302 21.41 5.26 -6.46
C PRO A 302 20.06 5.60 -5.81
N GLY A 303 19.14 4.65 -5.69
CA GLY A 303 17.85 4.86 -5.04
C GLY A 303 17.20 3.55 -4.58
N THR A 304 16.18 3.69 -3.74
CA THR A 304 15.42 2.57 -3.19
C THR A 304 14.01 2.58 -3.76
N LEU A 305 13.42 1.41 -4.02
CA LEU A 305 12.02 1.33 -4.39
C LEU A 305 11.14 1.50 -3.14
N VAL A 306 10.24 2.49 -3.14
CA VAL A 306 9.22 2.68 -2.10
C VAL A 306 7.87 2.29 -2.67
N HIS A 307 7.13 1.44 -1.96
CA HIS A 307 5.88 0.85 -2.44
C HIS A 307 4.69 1.81 -2.37
N PHE A 308 4.66 2.65 -1.32
CA PHE A 308 3.58 3.57 -0.94
C PHE A 308 2.21 2.94 -0.61
N ASP A 309 1.85 1.82 -1.20
CA ASP A 309 0.57 1.13 -0.96
C ASP A 309 0.72 -0.26 -0.31
N LEU A 310 1.68 -0.44 0.59
CA LEU A 310 1.88 -1.74 1.22
C LEU A 310 0.88 -1.95 2.38
N ASP A 311 -0.01 -2.93 2.21
CA ASP A 311 -1.02 -3.33 3.19
C ASP A 311 -1.41 -4.81 3.02
N PRO A 312 -2.22 -5.41 3.92
CA PRO A 312 -2.57 -6.83 3.83
C PRO A 312 -3.22 -7.26 2.50
N GLN A 313 -3.89 -6.35 1.78
CA GLN A 313 -4.49 -6.67 0.48
C GLN A 313 -3.43 -6.87 -0.62
N ASN A 314 -2.30 -6.19 -0.49
CA ASN A 314 -1.19 -6.21 -1.44
C ASN A 314 -0.09 -7.20 -1.01
N ILE A 315 -0.40 -8.12 -0.09
CA ILE A 315 0.44 -9.26 0.27
C ILE A 315 -0.29 -10.53 -0.14
N LEU A 316 0.29 -11.25 -1.09
CA LEU A 316 -0.30 -12.48 -1.64
C LEU A 316 0.36 -13.72 -1.06
N ILE A 317 -0.44 -14.78 -0.92
CA ILE A 317 -0.05 -16.05 -0.30
C ILE A 317 0.10 -17.13 -1.37
N GLY A 318 1.31 -17.66 -1.48
CA GLY A 318 1.72 -18.66 -2.47
C GLY A 318 1.50 -20.08 -1.98
N ASP A 319 2.27 -21.00 -2.55
CA ASP A 319 2.36 -22.39 -2.09
C ASP A 319 3.52 -22.57 -1.09
N CYS A 320 3.47 -23.65 -0.31
CA CYS A 320 4.66 -24.14 0.37
C CYS A 320 5.63 -24.69 -0.68
N ASP A 321 6.93 -24.57 -0.44
CA ASP A 321 7.94 -25.18 -1.31
C ASP A 321 8.62 -26.38 -0.64
N GLU A 322 9.34 -27.15 -1.45
CA GLU A 322 10.13 -28.30 -1.01
C GLU A 322 11.42 -27.89 -0.26
N GLY A 323 11.65 -26.57 -0.10
CA GLY A 323 12.81 -26.03 0.59
C GLY A 323 12.56 -25.83 2.08
N TRP A 324 13.63 -25.61 2.83
CA TRP A 324 13.57 -25.38 4.27
C TRP A 324 12.89 -24.06 4.67
N GLU A 325 12.85 -23.09 3.75
CA GLU A 325 12.38 -21.74 4.03
C GLU A 325 10.85 -21.69 4.19
N HIS A 326 10.10 -22.33 3.27
CA HIS A 326 8.64 -22.31 3.20
C HIS A 326 8.01 -23.72 3.21
N GLU A 327 8.66 -24.69 3.88
CA GLU A 327 8.15 -26.07 4.05
C GLU A 327 6.81 -26.09 4.82
N ILE A 328 6.72 -25.26 5.87
CA ILE A 328 5.62 -25.27 6.86
C ILE A 328 4.63 -24.14 6.61
N VAL A 329 5.16 -22.96 6.29
CA VAL A 329 4.39 -21.73 6.06
C VAL A 329 4.48 -21.41 4.58
N PRO A 330 3.36 -21.19 3.87
CA PRO A 330 3.41 -20.82 2.46
C PRO A 330 4.11 -19.48 2.29
N ILE A 331 4.83 -19.31 1.19
CA ILE A 331 5.52 -18.05 0.90
C ILE A 331 4.53 -16.89 0.82
N LEU A 332 4.87 -15.77 1.45
CA LEU A 332 4.15 -14.51 1.29
C LEU A 332 4.97 -13.59 0.39
N LYS A 333 4.30 -12.97 -0.59
CA LYS A 333 4.94 -12.05 -1.52
C LYS A 333 4.24 -10.71 -1.57
N ILE A 334 5.02 -9.65 -1.64
CA ILE A 334 4.51 -8.29 -1.88
C ILE A 334 4.09 -8.17 -3.34
N ALA A 335 2.94 -7.57 -3.58
CA ALA A 335 2.30 -7.44 -4.89
C ALA A 335 1.82 -6.01 -5.12
N ASP A 336 1.39 -5.73 -6.36
CA ASP A 336 0.79 -4.45 -6.76
C ASP A 336 1.75 -3.26 -6.65
N LEU A 337 2.74 -3.23 -7.55
CA LEU A 337 3.75 -2.18 -7.60
C LEU A 337 3.28 -0.93 -8.37
N GLY A 338 1.96 -0.74 -8.57
CA GLY A 338 1.42 0.30 -9.43
C GLY A 338 1.56 1.73 -8.90
N LEU A 339 1.83 1.88 -7.60
CA LEU A 339 2.14 3.16 -6.95
C LEU A 339 3.59 3.28 -6.49
N SER A 340 4.40 2.25 -6.76
CA SER A 340 5.79 2.22 -6.34
C SER A 340 6.62 3.23 -7.12
N ARG A 341 7.62 3.83 -6.46
CA ARG A 341 8.56 4.77 -7.09
C ARG A 341 9.97 4.49 -6.61
N VAL A 342 10.94 4.66 -7.50
CA VAL A 342 12.36 4.67 -7.12
C VAL A 342 12.67 6.04 -6.53
N VAL A 343 12.99 6.07 -5.24
CA VAL A 343 13.39 7.29 -4.53
C VAL A 343 14.91 7.41 -4.62
N ASP A 344 15.37 8.17 -5.60
CA ASP A 344 16.76 8.52 -5.86
C ASP A 344 16.99 10.03 -5.64
N PRO A 345 18.23 10.55 -5.80
CA PRO A 345 18.50 11.98 -5.65
C PRO A 345 17.68 12.88 -6.58
N GLU A 346 17.32 12.41 -7.78
CA GLU A 346 16.54 13.19 -8.74
C GLU A 346 15.11 13.37 -8.23
N LEU A 347 14.44 12.28 -7.84
CA LEU A 347 13.09 12.36 -7.26
C LEU A 347 13.10 13.18 -5.97
N ARG A 348 14.13 13.03 -5.13
CA ARG A 348 14.22 13.78 -3.86
C ARG A 348 14.33 15.29 -4.06
N ALA A 349 14.93 15.73 -5.17
CA ALA A 349 15.04 17.14 -5.53
C ALA A 349 13.78 17.68 -6.25
N ASP A 350 12.91 16.80 -6.75
CA ASP A 350 11.67 17.17 -7.40
C ASP A 350 10.58 17.51 -6.36
N VAL A 351 10.32 18.81 -6.20
CA VAL A 351 9.35 19.32 -5.23
C VAL A 351 7.95 18.78 -5.51
N ASP A 352 7.49 18.84 -6.77
CA ASP A 352 6.14 18.45 -7.14
C ASP A 352 5.89 16.97 -6.86
N GLU A 353 6.85 16.13 -7.22
CA GLU A 353 6.74 14.67 -7.02
C GLU A 353 6.85 14.28 -5.54
N MET A 354 7.71 14.95 -4.76
CA MET A 354 7.83 14.70 -3.32
C MET A 354 6.55 15.09 -2.57
N TRP A 355 5.95 16.23 -2.91
CA TRP A 355 4.67 16.66 -2.36
C TRP A 355 3.52 15.78 -2.83
N GLY A 356 3.48 15.40 -4.12
CA GLY A 356 2.52 14.45 -4.68
C GLY A 356 2.55 13.09 -3.99
N SER A 357 3.73 12.61 -3.62
CA SER A 357 3.94 11.33 -2.93
C SER A 357 3.28 11.27 -1.54
N ARG A 358 2.94 12.41 -0.93
CA ARG A 358 2.20 12.43 0.36
C ARG A 358 0.85 11.71 0.26
N ARG A 359 0.17 11.81 -0.88
CA ARG A 359 -1.15 11.16 -1.10
C ARG A 359 -1.04 9.79 -1.78
N ALA A 360 0.16 9.29 -2.02
CA ALA A 360 0.34 7.97 -2.62
C ALA A 360 -0.11 6.86 -1.64
N GLY A 361 -0.90 5.92 -2.15
CA GLY A 361 -1.41 4.78 -1.40
C GLY A 361 -2.75 5.02 -0.70
N LYS A 362 -3.24 3.99 -0.01
CA LYS A 362 -4.50 4.03 0.74
C LYS A 362 -4.37 4.96 1.94
N THR A 363 -5.33 5.89 2.08
CA THR A 363 -5.40 6.90 3.16
C THR A 363 -5.20 6.34 4.58
N ARG A 364 -5.64 5.11 4.83
CA ARG A 364 -5.52 4.46 6.14
C ARG A 364 -4.16 3.81 6.41
N TYR A 365 -3.27 3.74 5.42
CA TYR A 365 -1.96 3.06 5.46
C TYR A 365 -0.77 3.99 5.27
N LEU A 366 -1.03 5.31 5.21
CA LEU A 366 0.00 6.32 5.07
C LEU A 366 1.04 6.24 6.19
N THR A 367 2.27 6.62 5.86
CA THR A 367 3.41 6.61 6.78
C THR A 367 3.66 8.01 7.36
N PRO A 368 4.38 8.12 8.50
CA PRO A 368 4.70 9.41 9.10
C PRO A 368 5.34 10.37 8.10
N GLU A 369 6.21 9.86 7.23
CA GLU A 369 6.85 10.63 6.16
C GLU A 369 5.86 11.32 5.22
N GLN A 370 4.61 10.84 5.12
CA GLN A 370 3.57 11.42 4.28
C GLN A 370 2.65 12.41 5.01
N PHE A 371 2.31 12.13 6.28
CA PHE A 371 1.22 12.83 6.98
C PHE A 371 1.66 13.74 8.14
N THR A 372 2.92 13.74 8.55
CA THR A 372 3.36 14.53 9.71
C THR A 372 3.14 16.02 9.54
N GLU A 373 3.07 16.72 10.68
CA GLU A 373 2.92 18.17 10.72
C GLU A 373 4.19 18.91 10.30
N GLU A 374 5.32 18.21 10.22
CA GLU A 374 6.59 18.75 9.71
C GLU A 374 6.43 19.34 8.30
N TRP A 375 5.57 18.73 7.47
CA TRP A 375 5.22 19.26 6.16
C TRP A 375 4.60 20.67 6.20
N ASP A 376 3.95 21.07 7.30
CA ASP A 376 3.36 22.40 7.44
C ASP A 376 4.44 23.51 7.55
N TYR A 377 5.72 23.13 7.67
CA TYR A 377 6.88 24.03 7.84
C TYR A 377 7.84 24.03 6.65
N ILE A 378 7.69 23.10 5.71
CA ILE A 378 8.59 22.92 4.56
C ILE A 378 8.04 23.67 3.35
N LYS A 379 8.86 24.41 2.60
CA LYS A 379 8.41 25.11 1.38
C LYS A 379 8.87 24.43 0.08
N GLY A 380 10.02 23.79 0.07
CA GLY A 380 10.65 23.18 -1.08
C GLY A 380 10.64 21.65 -1.00
N ALA A 381 11.68 21.05 -1.57
CA ALA A 381 11.95 19.64 -1.40
C ALA A 381 12.47 19.40 0.02
N PRO A 382 11.96 18.39 0.75
CA PRO A 382 12.42 18.11 2.11
C PRO A 382 13.93 17.91 2.23
N VAL A 383 14.59 17.37 1.20
CA VAL A 383 16.04 17.16 1.19
C VAL A 383 16.86 18.47 1.23
N ASP A 384 16.34 19.54 0.62
CA ASP A 384 17.02 20.83 0.56
C ASP A 384 16.88 21.61 1.87
N GLU A 385 15.80 21.35 2.61
CA GLU A 385 15.52 21.98 3.90
C GLU A 385 15.94 21.12 5.09
N ALA A 386 16.37 19.87 4.87
CA ALA A 386 16.83 18.93 5.90
C ALA A 386 18.08 19.40 6.67
N ALA A 387 18.83 20.37 6.13
CA ALA A 387 19.96 20.99 6.83
C ALA A 387 19.52 22.03 7.87
N ASP A 388 18.26 22.48 7.85
CA ASP A 388 17.72 23.36 8.88
C ASP A 388 17.40 22.53 10.13
N PRO A 389 18.08 22.76 11.27
CA PRO A 389 17.78 22.04 12.52
C PRO A 389 16.35 22.30 13.05
N ASN A 390 15.63 23.26 12.48
CA ASN A 390 14.22 23.53 12.78
C ASN A 390 13.23 22.73 11.93
N VAL A 391 13.70 22.01 10.90
CA VAL A 391 12.92 21.08 10.08
C VAL A 391 13.28 19.67 10.51
N ALA A 392 12.31 18.91 11.02
CA ALA A 392 12.56 17.56 11.51
C ALA A 392 12.76 16.55 10.37
N ASP A 393 13.31 15.40 10.72
CA ASP A 393 13.89 14.38 9.85
C ASP A 393 12.88 13.32 9.36
N THR A 394 11.57 13.58 9.48
CA THR A 394 10.53 12.61 9.11
C THR A 394 9.82 12.96 7.81
N ALA A 395 9.34 14.20 7.63
CA ALA A 395 8.59 14.59 6.44
C ALA A 395 9.36 14.34 5.14
N GLY A 396 8.74 13.57 4.24
CA GLY A 396 9.31 13.24 2.92
C GLY A 396 10.60 12.43 2.95
N ASN A 397 11.03 11.94 4.11
CA ASN A 397 12.23 11.12 4.23
C ASN A 397 11.95 9.68 3.76
N TYR A 398 11.59 9.52 2.48
CA TYR A 398 11.21 8.24 1.88
C TYR A 398 12.45 7.39 1.55
N SER A 399 12.38 6.10 1.90
CA SER A 399 13.39 5.10 1.56
C SER A 399 12.85 3.68 1.86
N TRP A 400 13.71 2.67 1.85
CA TRP A 400 13.37 1.29 2.25
C TRP A 400 12.69 1.22 3.64
N TRP A 401 13.04 2.10 4.57
CA TRP A 401 12.43 2.14 5.91
C TRP A 401 10.95 2.54 5.89
N THR A 402 10.49 3.22 4.83
CA THR A 402 9.07 3.54 4.63
C THR A 402 8.28 2.26 4.37
N ASN A 403 8.84 1.34 3.57
CA ASN A 403 8.27 0.00 3.38
C ASN A 403 8.28 -0.79 4.70
N LEU A 404 9.38 -0.70 5.48
CA LEU A 404 9.48 -1.35 6.79
C LEU A 404 8.39 -0.88 7.77
N TYR A 405 8.07 0.41 7.77
CA TYR A 405 6.98 0.94 8.58
C TYR A 405 5.63 0.33 8.18
N GLN A 406 5.36 0.20 6.89
CA GLN A 406 4.14 -0.44 6.40
C GLN A 406 4.11 -1.95 6.70
N VAL A 407 5.24 -2.66 6.64
CA VAL A 407 5.34 -4.04 7.16
C VAL A 407 4.99 -4.08 8.66
N GLY A 408 5.48 -3.13 9.45
CA GLY A 408 5.11 -2.98 10.85
C GLY A 408 3.60 -2.82 11.04
N GLN A 409 2.93 -2.03 10.20
CA GLN A 409 1.47 -1.91 10.21
C GLN A 409 0.77 -3.24 9.95
N VAL A 410 1.22 -3.99 8.93
CA VAL A 410 0.67 -5.31 8.61
C VAL A 410 0.82 -6.26 9.80
N MET A 411 2.02 -6.34 10.38
CA MET A 411 2.29 -7.18 11.55
C MET A 411 1.44 -6.78 12.76
N TRP A 412 1.27 -5.48 12.99
CA TRP A 412 0.39 -4.95 14.03
C TRP A 412 -1.06 -5.44 13.83
N GLN A 413 -1.57 -5.44 12.60
CA GLN A 413 -2.91 -5.92 12.31
C GLN A 413 -3.05 -7.43 12.51
N LEU A 414 -2.03 -8.21 12.16
CA LEU A 414 -2.04 -9.67 12.38
C LEU A 414 -2.05 -10.04 13.87
N ILE A 415 -1.26 -9.33 14.69
CA ILE A 415 -1.19 -9.56 16.14
C ILE A 415 -2.51 -9.12 16.80
N THR A 416 -3.01 -7.94 16.43
CA THR A 416 -4.18 -7.37 17.09
C THR A 416 -5.50 -7.90 16.56
N LEU A 417 -5.54 -8.41 15.32
CA LEU A 417 -6.74 -8.71 14.55
C LEU A 417 -7.67 -7.49 14.37
N HIS A 418 -7.11 -6.28 14.39
CA HIS A 418 -7.81 -5.00 14.22
C HIS A 418 -7.33 -4.25 12.97
N GLY A 419 -8.17 -3.34 12.49
CA GLY A 419 -7.75 -2.28 11.57
C GLY A 419 -6.95 -1.22 12.32
N LEU A 420 -6.11 -0.50 11.59
CA LEU A 420 -5.23 0.52 12.14
C LEU A 420 -6.02 1.67 12.78
N GLU A 421 -5.40 2.32 13.76
CA GLU A 421 -5.93 3.48 14.46
C GLU A 421 -6.22 4.65 13.50
N TRP A 422 -7.28 5.40 13.78
CA TRP A 422 -7.62 6.61 13.04
C TRP A 422 -8.23 7.71 13.94
N PRO A 423 -7.73 8.96 13.90
CA PRO A 423 -6.45 9.36 13.30
C PRO A 423 -5.28 8.72 14.03
N ARG A 424 -4.12 8.58 13.36
CA ARG A 424 -2.96 7.93 13.98
C ARG A 424 -2.20 8.89 14.88
N THR A 425 -1.91 8.44 16.08
CA THR A 425 -1.11 9.22 17.02
C THR A 425 0.07 8.41 17.54
N ALA A 426 1.29 8.94 17.35
CA ALA A 426 2.48 8.39 17.98
C ALA A 426 2.39 8.56 19.50
N GLN A 427 2.74 7.52 20.26
CA GLN A 427 2.84 7.57 21.71
C GLN A 427 4.30 7.38 22.10
N GLN A 428 4.72 8.10 23.13
CA GLN A 428 6.02 7.88 23.74
C GLN A 428 5.94 6.63 24.63
N VAL A 429 6.86 5.71 24.44
CA VAL A 429 6.94 4.47 25.22
C VAL A 429 8.40 4.19 25.57
N GLU A 430 8.63 3.64 26.76
CA GLU A 430 9.94 3.11 27.15
C GLU A 430 10.00 1.62 26.75
N LEU A 431 10.88 1.30 25.81
CA LEU A 431 11.18 -0.09 25.43
C LEU A 431 12.46 -0.53 26.12
N ARG A 432 12.41 -1.64 26.85
CA ARG A 432 13.60 -2.23 27.47
C ARG A 432 14.26 -3.23 26.54
N ASN A 433 15.54 -3.05 26.23
CA ASN A 433 16.29 -4.05 25.47
C ASN A 433 16.54 -5.33 26.30
N ALA A 434 17.16 -6.34 25.69
CA ALA A 434 17.46 -7.61 26.37
C ALA A 434 18.40 -7.46 27.59
N ARG A 435 19.12 -6.34 27.70
CA ARG A 435 19.98 -5.98 28.84
C ARG A 435 19.24 -5.19 29.93
N GLY A 436 17.95 -4.91 29.74
CA GLY A 436 17.11 -4.15 30.66
C GLY A 436 17.22 -2.63 30.51
N GLU A 437 18.05 -2.14 29.59
CA GLU A 437 18.23 -0.71 29.33
C GLU A 437 17.00 -0.16 28.60
N GLY A 438 16.40 0.89 29.15
CA GLY A 438 15.22 1.54 28.59
C GLY A 438 15.57 2.56 27.52
N GLU A 439 14.91 2.49 26.37
CA GLU A 439 14.96 3.47 25.29
C GLU A 439 13.57 4.10 25.14
N LEU A 440 13.49 5.44 25.21
CA LEU A 440 12.25 6.17 24.95
C LEU A 440 12.09 6.38 23.45
N ILE A 441 11.04 5.79 22.86
CA ILE A 441 10.74 5.95 21.44
C ILE A 441 9.34 6.53 21.22
N TRP A 442 9.13 7.18 20.07
CA TRP A 442 7.81 7.58 19.62
C TRP A 442 7.29 6.59 18.59
N THR A 443 6.29 5.79 18.96
CA THR A 443 5.78 4.73 18.07
C THR A 443 4.27 4.79 17.89
N TYR A 444 3.85 4.43 16.69
CA TYR A 444 2.44 4.21 16.35
C TYR A 444 1.97 2.79 16.71
N GLY A 445 2.88 1.92 17.16
CA GLY A 445 2.58 0.54 17.56
C GLY A 445 2.25 0.35 19.05
N SER A 446 2.19 1.42 19.84
CA SER A 446 2.11 1.39 21.32
C SER A 446 0.95 0.58 21.91
N TRP A 447 -0.10 0.28 21.14
CA TRP A 447 -1.17 -0.59 21.60
C TRP A 447 -0.73 -2.05 21.79
N LEU A 448 0.39 -2.48 21.19
CA LEU A 448 0.96 -3.81 21.39
C LEU A 448 1.46 -4.07 22.82
N LEU A 449 1.57 -3.02 23.66
CA LEU A 449 1.88 -3.15 25.09
C LEU A 449 0.66 -3.55 25.93
N ASP A 450 -0.55 -3.51 25.37
CA ASP A 450 -1.77 -3.86 26.08
C ASP A 450 -1.74 -5.32 26.57
N PRO A 451 -2.11 -5.61 27.83
CA PRO A 451 -2.06 -6.96 28.40
C PRO A 451 -2.84 -8.02 27.61
N ARG A 452 -3.81 -7.62 26.77
CA ARG A 452 -4.55 -8.53 25.90
C ARG A 452 -3.66 -9.23 24.86
N PHE A 453 -2.49 -8.68 24.55
CA PHE A 453 -1.53 -9.26 23.60
C PHE A 453 -0.33 -9.90 24.29
N LYS A 454 -0.39 -10.14 25.61
CA LYS A 454 0.73 -10.70 26.39
C LYS A 454 1.16 -12.09 25.94
N ASP A 455 0.25 -12.85 25.34
CA ASP A 455 0.49 -14.22 24.88
C ASP A 455 1.20 -14.27 23.51
N THR A 456 1.41 -13.13 22.86
CA THR A 456 2.26 -13.00 21.68
C THR A 456 3.68 -12.67 22.12
N ASP A 457 4.67 -13.33 21.50
CA ASP A 457 6.11 -13.12 21.74
C ASP A 457 6.44 -11.64 21.95
N LEU A 458 7.02 -11.34 23.12
CA LEU A 458 7.30 -9.98 23.54
C LEU A 458 8.33 -9.31 22.62
N GLN A 459 9.35 -10.03 22.17
CA GLN A 459 10.38 -9.48 21.28
C GLN A 459 9.79 -9.13 19.92
N LEU A 460 8.88 -9.95 19.39
CA LEU A 460 8.15 -9.64 18.16
C LEU A 460 7.33 -8.35 18.31
N ARG A 461 6.55 -8.23 19.39
CA ARG A 461 5.74 -7.03 19.64
C ARG A 461 6.60 -5.77 19.74
N MET A 462 7.72 -5.85 20.46
CA MET A 462 8.68 -4.75 20.58
C MET A 462 9.33 -4.40 19.23
N LEU A 463 9.69 -5.40 18.43
CA LEU A 463 10.29 -5.18 17.12
C LEU A 463 9.31 -4.50 16.15
N VAL A 464 8.05 -4.95 16.12
CA VAL A 464 6.98 -4.31 15.35
C VAL A 464 6.79 -2.85 15.78
N MET A 465 6.83 -2.56 17.08
CA MET A 465 6.78 -1.19 17.59
C MET A 465 7.96 -0.33 17.12
N ARG A 466 9.19 -0.88 17.07
CA ARG A 466 10.37 -0.18 16.54
C ARG A 466 10.27 0.06 15.04
N CYS A 467 9.76 -0.90 14.26
CA CYS A 467 9.48 -0.69 12.82
C CYS A 467 8.47 0.44 12.61
N MET A 468 7.53 0.62 13.54
CA MET A 468 6.54 1.69 13.54
C MET A 468 6.99 2.97 14.27
N ASN A 469 8.30 3.20 14.43
CA ASN A 469 8.83 4.45 14.98
C ASN A 469 8.48 5.63 14.04
N HIS A 470 8.14 6.76 14.64
CA HIS A 470 7.87 8.01 13.95
C HIS A 470 9.04 8.43 13.08
N LYS A 471 10.23 8.53 13.68
CA LYS A 471 11.43 8.93 12.97
C LYS A 471 11.98 7.76 12.16
N PRO A 472 12.18 7.92 10.84
CA PRO A 472 12.66 6.81 10.02
C PRO A 472 14.06 6.33 10.39
N ALA A 473 14.96 7.23 10.78
CA ALA A 473 16.33 6.90 11.18
C ALA A 473 16.42 6.10 12.50
N GLU A 474 15.40 6.14 13.34
CA GLU A 474 15.32 5.39 14.61
C GLU A 474 14.59 4.04 14.46
N ARG A 475 14.20 3.67 13.23
CA ARG A 475 13.69 2.32 12.94
C ARG A 475 14.86 1.33 12.88
N PRO A 476 14.62 0.02 13.13
CA PRO A 476 15.67 -0.98 13.05
C PRO A 476 16.36 -0.98 11.69
N THR A 477 17.68 -1.10 11.68
CA THR A 477 18.43 -1.24 10.43
C THR A 477 18.15 -2.59 9.77
N LEU A 478 18.41 -2.71 8.47
CA LEU A 478 18.31 -4.00 7.78
C LEU A 478 19.22 -5.06 8.42
N ALA A 479 20.44 -4.69 8.84
CA ALA A 479 21.38 -5.61 9.47
C ALA A 479 20.90 -6.08 10.86
N GLU A 480 20.34 -5.18 11.66
CA GLU A 480 19.76 -5.55 12.96
C GLU A 480 18.57 -6.51 12.80
N LEU A 481 17.66 -6.23 11.85
CA LEU A 481 16.51 -7.08 11.59
C LEU A 481 16.92 -8.45 11.05
N ASP A 482 17.87 -8.48 10.12
CA ASP A 482 18.35 -9.72 9.53
C ASP A 482 18.96 -10.63 10.61
N GLY A 483 19.78 -10.09 11.52
CA GLY A 483 20.33 -10.84 12.64
C GLY A 483 19.25 -11.40 13.59
N ILE A 484 18.23 -10.59 13.92
CA ILE A 484 17.12 -11.06 14.77
C ILE A 484 16.33 -12.18 14.08
N LEU A 485 16.04 -12.05 12.78
CA LEU A 485 15.28 -13.03 12.01
C LEU A 485 16.09 -14.31 11.75
N GLU A 486 17.41 -14.19 11.58
CA GLU A 486 18.33 -15.32 11.52
C GLU A 486 18.23 -16.18 12.79
N ASP A 487 18.33 -15.54 13.95
CA ASP A 487 18.22 -16.22 15.25
C ASP A 487 16.83 -16.80 15.49
N LYS A 488 15.77 -16.04 15.20
CA LYS A 488 14.38 -16.41 15.54
C LYS A 488 13.74 -17.40 14.60
N VAL A 489 14.11 -17.39 13.32
CA VAL A 489 13.33 -18.04 12.26
C VAL A 489 14.15 -19.02 11.45
N ARG A 490 15.40 -18.67 11.15
CA ARG A 490 16.19 -19.40 10.16
C ARG A 490 17.09 -20.45 10.79
N THR A 491 17.63 -20.16 11.98
CA THR A 491 18.46 -21.10 12.76
C THR A 491 17.64 -21.90 13.77
N THR A 492 16.56 -21.31 14.32
CA THR A 492 15.71 -21.97 15.32
C THR A 492 14.56 -22.72 14.64
N ARG A 493 14.58 -24.06 14.72
CA ARG A 493 13.46 -24.88 14.28
C ARG A 493 12.39 -24.97 15.38
N PRO A 494 11.11 -24.73 15.08
CA PRO A 494 10.03 -24.87 16.05
C PRO A 494 9.88 -26.34 16.49
N SER A 495 9.30 -26.54 17.68
CA SER A 495 8.94 -27.88 18.15
C SER A 495 7.93 -28.55 17.20
N LEU A 496 7.84 -29.89 17.23
CA LEU A 496 6.90 -30.62 16.37
C LEU A 496 5.43 -30.19 16.63
N GLU A 497 5.10 -29.89 17.89
CA GLU A 497 3.77 -29.38 18.27
C GLU A 497 3.48 -28.02 17.64
N GLU A 498 4.42 -27.08 17.69
CA GLU A 498 4.29 -25.77 17.04
C GLU A 498 4.19 -25.87 15.51
N GLN A 499 4.93 -26.82 14.91
CA GLN A 499 4.84 -27.10 13.47
C GLN A 499 3.44 -27.57 13.10
N GLU A 500 2.88 -28.54 13.83
CA GLU A 500 1.56 -29.08 13.57
C GLU A 500 0.46 -28.04 13.83
N ALA A 501 0.57 -27.27 14.91
CA ALA A 501 -0.33 -26.16 15.20
C ALA A 501 -0.30 -25.11 14.08
N THR A 502 0.88 -24.80 13.54
CA THR A 502 1.04 -23.87 12.41
C THR A 502 0.44 -24.43 11.13
N LYS A 503 0.69 -25.69 10.78
CA LYS A 503 0.10 -26.35 9.60
C LYS A 503 -1.42 -26.39 9.68
N SER A 504 -1.95 -26.75 10.84
CA SER A 504 -3.40 -26.77 11.11
C SER A 504 -4.00 -25.37 10.96
N PHE A 505 -3.33 -24.34 11.49
CA PHE A 505 -3.74 -22.96 11.28
C PHE A 505 -3.74 -22.56 9.80
N CYS A 506 -2.65 -22.84 9.06
CA CYS A 506 -2.53 -22.54 7.64
C CYS A 506 -3.65 -23.22 6.82
N ALA A 507 -3.92 -24.50 7.05
CA ALA A 507 -5.01 -25.22 6.41
C ALA A 507 -6.37 -24.59 6.74
N LYS A 508 -6.60 -24.25 8.02
CA LYS A 508 -7.85 -23.63 8.48
C LYS A 508 -8.04 -22.22 7.92
N ILE A 509 -7.02 -21.38 7.88
CA ILE A 509 -7.14 -19.96 7.57
C ILE A 509 -6.87 -19.68 6.10
N PHE A 510 -5.78 -20.18 5.53
CA PHE A 510 -5.38 -19.89 4.15
C PHE A 510 -6.04 -20.79 3.11
N GLU A 511 -6.38 -22.04 3.44
CA GLU A 511 -6.88 -23.01 2.44
C GLU A 511 -8.38 -23.20 2.47
N ALA A 512 -8.98 -23.26 3.67
CA ALA A 512 -10.41 -23.53 3.76
C ALA A 512 -11.22 -22.38 3.10
N PRO A 513 -12.27 -22.70 2.34
CA PRO A 513 -13.14 -21.68 1.76
C PRO A 513 -13.70 -20.77 2.87
N PRO A 514 -14.00 -19.49 2.58
CA PRO A 514 -14.68 -18.64 3.55
C PRO A 514 -15.99 -19.32 3.97
N PRO A 515 -16.39 -19.21 5.25
CA PRO A 515 -17.67 -19.75 5.68
C PRO A 515 -18.78 -19.17 4.78
N PRO A 516 -19.81 -19.97 4.44
CA PRO A 516 -20.88 -19.51 3.57
C PRO A 516 -21.46 -18.21 4.14
N ALA A 517 -21.63 -17.21 3.28
CA ALA A 517 -22.20 -15.93 3.70
C ALA A 517 -23.52 -16.21 4.44
N PRO A 518 -23.78 -15.57 5.59
CA PRO A 518 -25.06 -15.70 6.26
C PRO A 518 -26.14 -15.37 5.23
N LYS A 519 -27.10 -16.30 5.04
CA LYS A 519 -28.22 -16.07 4.13
C LYS A 519 -28.83 -14.72 4.51
N PRO A 520 -29.05 -13.80 3.54
CA PRO A 520 -29.74 -12.55 3.85
C PRO A 520 -31.02 -12.92 4.58
N ALA A 521 -31.25 -12.31 5.75
CA ALA A 521 -32.47 -12.53 6.50
C ALA A 521 -33.64 -12.29 5.52
N THR A 522 -34.34 -13.36 5.17
CA THR A 522 -35.55 -13.21 4.37
C THR A 522 -36.56 -12.52 5.27
N LEU A 523 -37.45 -11.70 4.70
CA LEU A 523 -38.55 -11.05 5.43
C LEU A 523 -39.38 -12.04 6.28
N GLY A 524 -39.32 -13.35 5.98
CA GLY A 524 -39.93 -14.41 6.78
C GLY A 524 -39.20 -14.78 8.09
N THR A 525 -37.89 -14.53 8.22
CA THR A 525 -37.13 -14.87 9.44
C THR A 525 -37.23 -13.81 10.53
N VAL A 526 -37.53 -12.55 10.16
CA VAL A 526 -37.76 -11.46 11.12
C VAL A 526 -39.13 -11.58 11.80
N ALA A 527 -40.10 -12.25 11.17
CA ALA A 527 -41.44 -12.45 11.72
C ALA A 527 -41.53 -13.58 12.77
N GLN A 528 -40.46 -14.36 12.99
CA GLN A 528 -40.48 -15.52 13.90
C GLN A 528 -39.70 -15.33 15.21
N ASN A 529 -39.04 -14.18 15.40
CA ASN A 529 -38.28 -13.87 16.62
C ASN A 529 -38.74 -12.57 17.29
N VAL A 530 -40.06 -12.40 17.44
CA VAL A 530 -40.60 -11.48 18.45
C VAL A 530 -41.05 -12.33 19.64
N PRO A 531 -40.44 -12.18 20.83
CA PRO A 531 -40.94 -12.83 22.04
C PRO A 531 -42.35 -12.33 22.33
N ALA A 532 -43.29 -13.27 22.45
CA ALA A 532 -44.67 -13.00 22.82
C ALA A 532 -44.77 -12.75 24.33
N GLU A 533 -44.33 -11.59 24.81
CA GLU A 533 -44.65 -11.10 26.16
C GLU A 533 -44.79 -9.58 26.15
N ALA A 534 -46.02 -9.10 25.96
CA ALA A 534 -46.59 -7.90 26.58
C ALA A 534 -47.99 -7.65 26.01
N SER A 535 -48.99 -8.37 26.51
CA SER A 535 -50.41 -8.05 26.31
C SER A 535 -51.10 -7.87 27.65
N HIS A 536 -51.23 -6.62 28.09
CA HIS A 536 -52.26 -6.03 28.99
C HIS A 536 -51.86 -4.55 29.16
N HIS A 537 -52.60 -3.49 28.87
CA HIS A 537 -54.01 -3.15 28.63
C HIS A 537 -54.05 -2.17 27.42
N GLY A 538 -55.09 -1.98 26.62
CA GLY A 538 -56.53 -2.10 26.83
C GLY A 538 -57.18 -0.76 26.45
N SER A 539 -57.88 -0.73 25.30
CA SER A 539 -58.88 0.26 24.86
C SER A 539 -58.44 1.73 24.69
N SER A 540 -58.90 2.51 23.71
CA SER A 540 -59.93 2.34 22.67
C SER A 540 -59.88 3.55 21.72
N ARG A 541 -60.29 3.35 20.45
CA ARG A 541 -61.12 4.23 19.57
C ARG A 541 -60.83 5.75 19.62
N THR A 542 -60.56 6.51 18.56
CA THR A 542 -61.06 6.61 17.16
C THR A 542 -60.24 7.77 16.55
N GLY A 543 -59.70 7.72 15.34
CA GLY A 543 -60.42 8.05 14.11
C GLY A 543 -59.76 9.23 13.38
N ALA A 544 -59.63 9.10 12.05
CA ALA A 544 -59.47 10.12 10.99
C ALA A 544 -58.15 10.96 10.87
N SER A 545 -57.55 10.85 9.67
CA SER A 545 -56.61 11.78 9.02
C SER A 545 -57.32 13.06 8.51
N PRO A 546 -56.74 13.96 7.68
CA PRO A 546 -55.33 14.29 7.36
C PRO A 546 -55.02 15.82 7.33
N ALA A 547 -53.76 16.15 7.01
CA ALA A 547 -53.28 17.37 6.34
C ALA A 547 -53.16 18.70 7.13
N GLY A 548 -52.03 19.39 6.91
CA GLY A 548 -51.87 20.80 7.31
C GLY A 548 -50.43 21.29 7.33
N LEU A 549 -49.95 21.77 6.19
CA LEU A 549 -48.80 22.67 6.06
C LEU A 549 -48.94 23.90 6.98
N GLY A 550 -47.82 24.41 7.52
CA GLY A 550 -47.84 25.71 8.19
C GLY A 550 -46.53 26.10 8.84
N ALA A 551 -45.75 26.92 8.14
CA ALA A 551 -44.53 27.56 8.64
C ALA A 551 -44.81 28.66 9.69
N SER A 552 -43.79 28.92 10.51
CA SER A 552 -43.27 30.25 10.91
C SER A 552 -43.30 30.61 12.41
N ARG A 553 -42.13 31.11 12.82
CA ARG A 553 -41.84 32.23 13.75
C ARG A 553 -41.75 31.99 15.27
N ALA A 554 -40.50 32.12 15.72
CA ALA A 554 -39.96 33.17 16.60
C ALA A 554 -40.35 33.25 18.09
N GLY A 555 -39.33 33.51 18.91
CA GLY A 555 -39.37 33.86 20.33
C GLY A 555 -38.24 33.14 21.09
N GLU A 556 -37.00 33.67 21.10
CA GLU A 556 -36.47 34.56 22.17
C GLU A 556 -36.77 34.07 23.60
N ASN A 557 -35.76 33.57 24.33
CA ASN A 557 -35.10 34.35 25.40
C ASN A 557 -34.06 33.56 26.22
N SER A 558 -33.06 34.33 26.70
CA SER A 558 -32.27 34.19 27.94
C SER A 558 -31.17 33.10 28.11
N GLN A 559 -29.92 33.58 28.09
CA GLN A 559 -28.73 33.12 28.84
C GLN A 559 -28.87 33.43 30.37
N PRO A 560 -27.84 33.22 31.25
CA PRO A 560 -26.87 32.12 31.43
C PRO A 560 -26.78 31.64 32.92
N GLY A 561 -25.99 30.60 33.20
CA GLY A 561 -25.47 30.25 34.54
C GLY A 561 -24.53 29.05 34.42
N GLU A 562 -23.21 29.25 34.41
CA GLU A 562 -22.28 29.28 35.56
C GLU A 562 -22.14 27.95 36.31
N ASP A 563 -20.93 27.40 36.19
CA ASP A 563 -20.07 26.72 37.16
C ASP A 563 -20.54 25.47 37.90
N GLY A 564 -19.75 24.40 37.69
CA GLY A 564 -19.88 23.12 38.39
C GLY A 564 -18.63 22.26 38.16
N ASP A 565 -17.53 22.75 38.72
CA ASP A 565 -16.23 22.08 38.87
C ASP A 565 -16.39 20.70 39.56
N THR A 566 -15.84 19.63 38.99
CA THR A 566 -15.59 18.39 39.75
C THR A 566 -14.46 17.57 39.12
N ALA A 567 -13.28 17.77 39.67
CA ALA A 567 -12.12 16.93 39.47
C ALA A 567 -12.33 15.55 40.14
N MET A 568 -12.34 14.48 39.36
CA MET A 568 -12.09 13.12 39.88
C MET A 568 -10.59 12.82 39.78
N LYS A 569 -9.95 12.79 40.95
CA LYS A 569 -8.64 12.17 41.18
C LYS A 569 -8.89 10.68 41.44
N ASP A 570 -8.54 9.82 40.50
CA ASP A 570 -8.45 8.38 40.78
C ASP A 570 -7.04 8.03 41.26
N VAL A 571 -7.01 7.59 42.51
CA VAL A 571 -5.87 7.06 43.26
C VAL A 571 -5.60 5.64 42.76
N TYR A 572 -4.43 5.44 42.16
CA TYR A 572 -3.99 4.10 41.75
C TYR A 572 -3.39 3.37 42.95
N ILE A 573 -4.10 2.35 43.44
CA ILE A 573 -3.63 1.40 44.46
C ILE A 573 -2.90 0.27 43.73
N GLY A 574 -1.60 0.12 43.99
CA GLY A 574 -0.77 -0.95 43.43
C GLY A 574 -1.18 -2.34 43.95
N PRO A 575 -0.92 -3.43 43.20
CA PRO A 575 -1.18 -4.77 43.69
C PRO A 575 -0.06 -5.23 44.61
N GLN A 576 -0.42 -5.47 45.87
CA GLN A 576 0.32 -6.31 46.81
C GLN A 576 0.22 -7.78 46.40
N ASP A 577 1.25 -8.51 46.79
CA ASP A 577 1.50 -9.93 46.70
C ASP A 577 0.29 -10.84 46.98
N LEU A 578 0.25 -12.02 46.34
CA LEU A 578 0.13 -13.37 46.94
C LEU A 578 -0.14 -14.45 45.84
N PRO A 579 0.11 -15.76 46.11
CA PRO A 579 1.09 -16.55 45.35
C PRO A 579 0.53 -17.78 44.61
N TRP A 580 1.42 -18.34 43.77
CA TRP A 580 1.42 -19.61 43.01
C TRP A 580 0.50 -19.70 41.79
#